data_AF-A0AAI9PBN8-F1
#
_entry.id   AF-A0AAI9PBN8-F1
#
_cell.length_a   1.000
_cell.length_b   1.000
_cell.length_c   1.000
_cell.angle_alpha   90.00
_cell.angle_beta   90.00
_cell.angle_gamma   90.00
#
_symmetry.space_group_name_H-M   'P 1'
#
loop_
_entity.id
_entity.type
_entity.pdbx_description
1 polymer ?
#
loop_
_entity_poly.entity_id
_entity_poly.type
_entity_poly.pdbx_seq_one_letter_code
_entity_poly.pdbx_strand_id
1 'polypeptide(L)' 'MCRRPNTYEYCALYQAAKDEAFSSPGEEYSAAFYYLSRINWLGLMDAQRIAQEASERVLFVRTNERKCEGKLDAANVAHV' A
#
# COMPACT_ATOMS: atom_id res chain seq x y z
N MET A 1 -11.83 -4.14 -15.37
CA MET A 1 -12.68 -4.69 -14.29
C MET A 1 -11.96 -4.45 -12.97
N CYS A 2 -12.64 -3.82 -12.01
CA CYS A 2 -12.07 -3.60 -10.67
C CYS A 2 -12.17 -4.87 -9.84
N ARG A 3 -11.14 -5.19 -9.07
CA ARG A 3 -11.14 -6.33 -8.14
C ARG A 3 -10.43 -5.98 -6.84
N ARG A 4 -10.74 -6.75 -5.79
CA ARG A 4 -10.00 -6.67 -4.54
C ARG A 4 -8.59 -7.25 -4.73
N PRO A 5 -7.55 -6.56 -4.23
CA PRO A 5 -6.21 -7.10 -4.20
C PRO A 5 -6.17 -8.30 -3.26
N ASN A 6 -5.41 -9.33 -3.63
CA ASN A 6 -5.06 -10.39 -2.69
C ASN A 6 -4.04 -9.88 -1.65
N THR A 7 -3.71 -10.69 -0.65
CA THR A 7 -2.80 -10.29 0.44
C THR A 7 -1.42 -9.82 -0.05
N TYR A 8 -0.87 -10.44 -1.10
CA TYR A 8 0.44 -10.06 -1.64
C TYR A 8 0.37 -8.72 -2.38
N GLU A 9 -0.60 -8.59 -3.26
CA GLU A 9 -0.83 -7.35 -4.01
C GLU A 9 -1.11 -6.19 -3.07
N TYR A 10 -1.91 -6.44 -2.03
CA TYR A 10 -2.16 -5.46 -0.98
C TYR A 10 -0.85 -4.93 -0.39
N CYS A 11 0.07 -5.83 -0.03
CA CYS A 11 1.33 -5.44 0.58
C CYS A 11 2.26 -4.69 -0.38
N ALA A 12 2.32 -5.09 -1.65
CA ALA A 12 3.09 -4.36 -2.66
C ALA A 12 2.52 -2.94 -2.88
N LEU A 13 1.19 -2.82 -2.95
CA LEU A 13 0.50 -1.55 -3.11
C LEU A 13 0.66 -0.64 -1.89
N TYR A 14 0.55 -1.23 -0.70
CA TYR A 14 0.72 -0.54 0.56
C TYR A 14 2.15 0.01 0.70
N GLN A 15 3.17 -0.78 0.41
CA GLN A 15 4.57 -0.34 0.49
C GLN A 15 4.85 0.80 -0.50
N ALA A 16 4.42 0.67 -1.75
CA ALA A 16 4.61 1.71 -2.74
C ALA A 16 3.85 3.00 -2.39
N ALA A 17 2.58 2.88 -1.95
CA ALA A 17 1.79 4.02 -1.50
C ALA A 17 2.41 4.71 -0.27
N LYS A 18 3.04 3.92 0.62
CA LYS A 18 3.77 4.43 1.77
C LYS A 18 4.99 5.22 1.33
N ASP A 19 5.82 4.67 0.44
CA ASP A 19 7.01 5.36 -0.07
C ASP A 19 6.63 6.71 -0.73
N GLU A 20 5.53 6.73 -1.50
CA GLU A 20 4.95 7.94 -2.08
C GLU A 20 4.48 8.94 -1.00
N ALA A 21 3.75 8.48 0.02
CA ALA A 21 3.33 9.31 1.15
C ALA A 21 4.53 9.96 1.87
N PHE A 22 5.56 9.19 2.20
CA PHE A 22 6.74 9.70 2.93
C PHE A 22 7.62 10.63 2.08
N SER A 23 7.52 10.55 0.75
CA SER A 23 8.18 11.49 -0.16
C SER A 23 7.51 12.88 -0.19
N SER A 24 6.25 12.98 0.27
CA SER A 24 5.40 14.18 0.15
C SER A 24 4.86 14.64 1.51
N PRO A 25 5.71 15.22 2.40
CA PRO A 25 5.28 15.65 3.73
C PRO A 25 4.24 16.77 3.67
N GLY A 26 3.11 16.57 4.35
CA GLY A 26 1.95 17.48 4.33
C GLY A 26 0.88 17.12 3.28
N GLU A 27 1.18 16.19 2.37
CA GLU A 27 0.26 15.68 1.36
C GLU A 27 0.23 14.14 1.32
N GLU A 28 0.59 13.48 2.42
CA GLU A 28 0.82 12.04 2.51
C GLU A 28 -0.32 11.22 1.87
N TYR A 29 -1.56 11.51 2.29
CA TYR A 29 -2.76 10.85 1.77
C TYR A 29 -2.97 11.10 0.28
N SER A 30 -2.87 12.36 -0.14
CA SER A 30 -3.08 12.75 -1.53
C SER A 30 -2.06 12.09 -2.46
N ALA A 31 -0.79 12.04 -2.05
CA ALA A 31 0.28 11.39 -2.80
C ALA A 31 0.08 9.87 -2.92
N ALA A 32 -0.20 9.19 -1.80
CA ALA A 32 -0.50 7.76 -1.77
C ALA A 32 -1.74 7.42 -2.62
N PHE A 33 -2.80 8.21 -2.47
CA PHE A 33 -4.04 7.99 -3.21
C PHE A 33 -3.87 8.27 -4.71
N TYR A 34 -3.14 9.32 -5.08
CA TYR A 34 -2.82 9.62 -6.47
C TYR A 34 -2.05 8.47 -7.11
N TYR A 35 -1.03 7.93 -6.44
CA TYR A 35 -0.31 6.74 -6.91
C TYR A 35 -1.27 5.56 -7.17
N LEU A 36 -2.12 5.23 -6.20
CA LEU A 36 -3.04 4.09 -6.27
C LEU A 36 -4.14 4.26 -7.32
N SER A 37 -4.61 5.50 -7.54
CA SER A 37 -5.66 5.82 -8.52
C SER A 37 -5.28 5.48 -9.97
N ARG A 38 -3.98 5.39 -10.26
CA ARG A 38 -3.45 5.03 -11.58
C ARG A 38 -3.54 3.53 -11.88
N ILE A 39 -3.95 2.72 -10.91
CA ILE A 39 -4.05 1.27 -11.06
C ILE A 39 -5.46 0.91 -11.53
N ASN A 40 -5.61 0.70 -12.83
CA ASN A 40 -6.90 0.48 -13.51
C ASN A 40 -7.74 -0.70 -12.97
N TRP A 41 -7.13 -1.66 -12.31
CA TRP A 41 -7.84 -2.83 -11.75
C TRP A 41 -8.15 -2.68 -10.25
N LEU A 42 -7.59 -1.68 -9.57
CA LEU A 42 -7.79 -1.44 -8.15
C LEU A 42 -9.10 -0.69 -7.94
N GLY A 43 -9.97 -1.22 -7.07
CA GLY A 43 -11.21 -0.52 -6.73
C GLY A 43 -10.94 0.78 -5.96
N LEU A 44 -11.75 1.81 -6.22
CA LEU A 44 -11.63 3.12 -5.56
C LEU A 44 -11.61 3.02 -4.03
N MET A 45 -12.48 2.21 -3.45
CA MET A 45 -12.55 2.00 -2.00
C MET A 45 -11.29 1.32 -1.45
N ASP A 46 -10.70 0.38 -2.20
CA ASP A 46 -9.45 -0.25 -1.80
C ASP A 46 -8.29 0.72 -1.92
N ALA A 47 -8.25 1.55 -2.96
CA ALA A 47 -7.26 2.62 -3.11
C ALA A 47 -7.33 3.64 -1.95
N GLN A 48 -8.54 4.07 -1.57
CA GLN A 48 -8.73 4.99 -0.44
C GLN A 48 -8.27 4.37 0.88
N ARG A 49 -8.62 3.09 1.13
CA ARG A 49 -8.22 2.39 2.34
C ARG A 49 -6.70 2.23 2.43
N ILE A 50 -6.06 1.76 1.35
CA ILE A 50 -4.61 1.56 1.32
C ILE A 50 -3.90 2.91 1.47
N ALA A 51 -4.38 3.97 0.82
CA ALA A 51 -3.82 5.32 0.95
C ALA A 51 -3.91 5.82 2.40
N GLN A 52 -5.06 5.66 3.05
CA GLN A 52 -5.25 6.03 4.46
C GLN A 52 -4.25 5.30 5.36
N GLU A 53 -4.17 3.97 5.24
CA GLU A 53 -3.26 3.17 6.05
C GLU A 53 -1.79 3.51 5.79
N ALA A 54 -1.42 3.78 4.53
CA ALA A 54 -0.05 4.14 4.14
C ALA A 54 0.38 5.53 4.63
N SER A 55 -0.59 6.42 4.83
CA SER A 55 -0.36 7.82 5.22
C SER A 55 -0.39 8.04 6.73
N GLU A 56 -1.02 7.12 7.47
CA GLU A 56 -1.05 7.17 8.92
C GLU A 56 0.31 6.82 9.53
N ARG A 57 0.92 7.75 10.26
CA ARG A 57 2.19 7.54 10.96
C ARG A 57 2.05 6.90 12.34
N VAL A 58 0.83 6.57 12.78
CA VAL A 58 0.53 6.24 14.18
C VAL A 58 0.42 4.73 14.40
N LEU A 59 1.10 4.26 15.45
CA LEU A 59 1.16 2.94 16.13
C LEU A 59 0.26 1.76 15.67
N PHE A 60 -0.96 1.97 15.18
CA PHE A 60 -1.84 0.93 14.63
C PHE A 60 -1.26 0.26 13.36
N VAL A 61 -0.50 1.03 12.58
CA VAL A 61 0.09 0.60 11.30
C VAL A 61 1.18 -0.46 11.43
N ARG A 62 1.82 -0.58 12.61
CA ARG A 62 2.80 -1.66 12.91
C ARG A 62 2.21 -3.06 12.68
N THR A 63 0.89 -3.21 12.77
CA THR A 63 0.21 -4.50 12.59
C THR A 63 0.18 -4.92 11.12
N ASN A 64 -0.07 -3.98 10.20
CA ASN A 64 -0.11 -4.25 8.78
C ASN A 64 1.29 -4.20 8.14
N GLU A 65 2.19 -3.34 8.64
CA GLU A 65 3.60 -3.38 8.26
C GLU A 65 4.22 -4.75 8.57
N ARG A 66 4.07 -5.26 9.79
CA ARG A 66 4.55 -6.61 10.15
C ARG A 66 3.91 -7.71 9.30
N LYS A 67 2.64 -7.54 8.92
CA LYS A 67 1.93 -8.49 8.07
C LYS A 67 2.47 -8.50 6.64
N CYS A 68 3.03 -7.38 6.18
CA CYS A 68 3.60 -7.23 4.84
C CYS A 68 5.10 -7.51 4.77
N GLU A 69 5.86 -7.23 5.83
CA GLU A 69 7.30 -7.56 5.95
C GLU A 69 7.55 -9.05 5.65
N GLY A 70 6.82 -9.96 6.31
CA GLY A 70 6.98 -11.41 6.09
C GLY A 70 6.41 -11.95 4.78
N LYS A 71 5.75 -11.12 3.96
CA LYS A 71 5.12 -11.54 2.68
C LYS A 71 5.86 -11.01 1.45
N LEU A 72 6.52 -9.85 1.57
CA LEU A 72 7.37 -9.30 0.52
C LEU A 72 8.72 -10.04 0.44
N ASP A 73 9.29 -10.45 1.59
CA ASP A 73 10.49 -11.30 1.63
C ASP A 73 10.27 -12.65 0.93
N ALA A 74 9.11 -13.29 1.13
CA ALA A 74 8.80 -14.58 0.52
C ALA A 74 8.69 -14.52 -1.02
N ALA A 75 8.29 -13.38 -1.59
CA ALA A 75 8.22 -13.21 -3.03
C ALA A 75 9.58 -12.85 -3.65
N ASN A 76 10.45 -12.18 -2.89
CA ASN A 76 11.82 -11.91 -3.32
C ASN A 76 12.69 -13.19 -3.31
N VAL A 77 12.38 -14.16 -2.44
CA VAL A 77 13.05 -15.46 -2.38
C VAL A 77 12.55 -16.44 -3.46
N ALA A 78 11.31 -16.28 -3.96
CA ALA A 78 10.76 -17.15 -5.01
C ALA A 78 11.31 -16.86 -6.42
N HIS A 79 12.19 -15.86 -6.56
CA HIS A 79 12.80 -15.44 -7.83
C HIS A 79 14.32 -15.74 -7.91
N VAL A 80 14.84 -16.65 -7.07
CA VAL A 80 16.21 -17.20 -7.15
C VAL A 80 16.18 -18.66 -7.55
#